data_AF-A0A933CA51-F1
#
_entry.id   AF-A0A933CA51-F1
#
_cell.length_a   1.000
_cell.length_b   1.000
_cell.length_c   1.000
_cell.angle_alpha   90.00
_cell.angle_beta   90.00
_cell.angle_gamma   90.00
#
_symmetry.space_group_name_H-M   'P 1'
#
loop_
_entity.id
_entity.type
_entity.pdbx_description
1 polymer ?
#
loop_
_entity_poly.entity_id
_entity_poly.type
_entity_poly.pdbx_seq_one_letter_code
_entity_poly.pdbx_strand_id
1 'polypeptide(L)'
;MRRSALLAAVLLLSTGCARLTWNDRGWKEDEARRSTADLTSEVDRSERGARESRTLSSLVAVTDRLRDYLTHEGKVPEKLDLLIPKYLPDIPAADAATAGHTVSDRVTYYPSRVIRDGAIDGSQLKDTGHWGYAFNDRQVVFFVDCTHANTRSRPWYRERGAD
;
A
#
# COMPACT_ATOMS: atom_id res chain seq x y z
N MET A 1 -9.09 -53.88 -76.08
CA MET A 1 -9.75 -53.12 -77.18
C MET A 1 -10.58 -52.03 -76.50
N ARG A 2 -10.52 -50.71 -76.70
CA ARG A 2 -9.90 -49.70 -77.59
C ARG A 2 -9.78 -48.43 -76.68
N ARG A 3 -8.61 -47.85 -76.43
CA ARG A 3 -7.92 -46.72 -77.11
C ARG A 3 -8.72 -45.43 -77.39
N SER A 4 -8.06 -44.32 -77.02
CA SER A 4 -8.16 -42.92 -77.51
C SER A 4 -9.13 -41.99 -76.76
N ALA A 5 -8.82 -40.84 -76.15
CA ALA A 5 -7.78 -39.78 -76.21
C ALA A 5 -8.34 -38.44 -76.77
N LEU A 6 -7.91 -37.33 -76.11
CA LEU A 6 -8.03 -35.88 -76.44
C LEU A 6 -9.37 -35.21 -76.04
N LEU A 7 -9.46 -33.95 -75.58
CA LEU A 7 -8.63 -32.76 -75.75
C LEU A 7 -8.95 -31.71 -74.64
N ALA A 8 -8.01 -30.79 -74.39
CA ALA A 8 -8.03 -29.75 -73.36
C ALA A 8 -8.93 -28.54 -73.65
N ALA A 9 -9.33 -27.79 -72.61
CA ALA A 9 -9.60 -26.36 -72.68
C ALA A 9 -9.38 -25.68 -71.31
N VAL A 10 -8.46 -24.70 -71.30
CA VAL A 10 -8.13 -23.77 -70.21
C VAL A 10 -9.15 -22.64 -70.19
N LEU A 11 -9.67 -22.24 -69.03
CA LEU A 11 -10.19 -20.90 -68.78
C LEU A 11 -9.91 -20.47 -67.33
N LEU A 12 -9.09 -19.43 -67.22
CA LEU A 12 -8.89 -18.58 -66.04
C LEU A 12 -10.20 -17.88 -65.66
N LEU A 13 -10.41 -17.58 -64.38
CA LEU A 13 -10.74 -16.22 -63.90
C LEU A 13 -10.83 -16.20 -62.37
N SER A 14 -10.00 -15.32 -61.82
CA SER A 14 -9.89 -14.83 -60.46
C SER A 14 -11.21 -14.52 -59.74
N THR A 15 -11.47 -15.17 -58.61
CA THR A 15 -12.34 -14.64 -57.55
C THR A 15 -11.46 -14.29 -56.36
N GLY A 16 -11.39 -12.98 -56.11
CA GLY A 16 -10.47 -12.37 -55.16
C GLY A 16 -10.67 -12.85 -53.73
N CYS A 17 -9.55 -13.16 -53.07
CA CYS A 17 -9.48 -13.03 -51.63
C CYS A 17 -9.74 -11.56 -51.30
N ALA A 18 -10.94 -11.24 -50.84
CA ALA A 18 -11.19 -10.00 -50.13
C ALA A 18 -10.30 -10.01 -48.88
N ARG A 19 -9.09 -9.44 -49.01
CA ARG A 19 -8.31 -8.99 -47.87
C ARG A 19 -9.14 -7.89 -47.21
N LEU A 20 -9.92 -8.26 -46.21
CA LEU A 20 -10.28 -7.38 -45.12
C LEU A 20 -8.95 -6.82 -44.60
N THR A 21 -8.59 -5.62 -45.05
CA THR A 21 -7.59 -4.80 -44.38
C THR A 21 -8.25 -4.31 -43.10
N TRP A 22 -8.27 -5.22 -42.12
CA TRP A 22 -8.53 -4.88 -40.74
C TRP A 22 -7.51 -3.81 -40.36
N ASN A 23 -8.03 -2.70 -39.84
CA ASN A 23 -7.28 -1.49 -39.58
C ASN A 23 -6.28 -1.73 -38.42
N ASP A 24 -5.10 -2.30 -38.73
CA ASP A 24 -4.02 -2.70 -37.80
C ASP A 24 -3.45 -1.54 -36.96
N ARG A 25 -3.84 -0.29 -37.26
CA ARG A 25 -3.44 0.89 -36.50
C ARG A 25 -4.21 1.08 -35.19
N GLY A 26 -5.46 0.61 -35.09
CA GLY A 26 -6.26 0.77 -33.87
C GLY A 26 -5.82 -0.13 -32.72
N TRP A 27 -5.39 -1.36 -33.04
CA TRP A 27 -5.04 -2.38 -32.03
C TRP A 27 -3.70 -2.09 -31.33
N LYS A 28 -2.72 -1.52 -32.04
CA LYS A 28 -1.40 -1.18 -31.48
C LYS A 28 -1.44 0.00 -30.51
N GLU A 29 -2.31 0.98 -30.75
CA GLU A 29 -2.49 2.11 -29.83
C GLU A 29 -3.19 1.69 -28.54
N ASP A 30 -4.19 0.80 -28.64
CA ASP A 30 -4.88 0.25 -27.46
C ASP A 30 -3.99 -0.68 -26.64
N GLU A 31 -3.15 -1.50 -27.28
CA GLU A 31 -2.18 -2.37 -26.59
C GLU A 31 -1.06 -1.58 -25.92
N ALA A 32 -0.51 -0.56 -26.60
CA ALA A 32 0.49 0.33 -26.00
C ALA A 32 -0.08 1.09 -24.80
N ARG A 33 -1.32 1.60 -24.89
CA ARG A 33 -2.00 2.28 -23.77
C ARG A 33 -2.23 1.34 -22.59
N ARG A 34 -2.66 0.09 -22.84
CA ARG A 34 -2.82 -0.93 -21.79
C ARG A 34 -1.48 -1.27 -21.14
N SER A 35 -0.44 -1.51 -21.92
CA SER A 35 0.91 -1.79 -21.40
C SER A 35 1.43 -0.65 -20.53
N THR A 36 1.24 0.61 -20.93
CA THR A 36 1.65 1.75 -20.08
C THR A 36 0.81 1.85 -18.81
N ALA A 37 -0.50 1.62 -18.87
CA ALA A 37 -1.37 1.66 -17.70
C ALA A 37 -1.04 0.53 -16.70
N ASP A 38 -0.74 -0.67 -17.20
CA ASP A 38 -0.35 -1.82 -16.39
C ASP A 38 0.98 -1.54 -15.67
N LEU A 39 1.98 -1.02 -16.39
CA LEU A 39 3.27 -0.62 -15.80
C LEU A 39 3.11 0.47 -14.75
N THR A 40 2.31 1.51 -15.01
CA THR A 40 2.04 2.55 -14.02
C THR A 40 1.37 1.97 -12.77
N SER A 41 0.40 1.08 -12.94
CA SER A 41 -0.27 0.43 -11.80
C SER A 41 0.66 -0.45 -10.96
N GLU A 42 1.65 -1.08 -11.59
CA GLU A 42 2.66 -1.89 -10.91
C GLU A 42 3.64 -1.02 -10.12
N VAL A 43 4.11 0.07 -10.72
CA VAL A 43 4.95 1.07 -10.04
C VAL A 43 4.22 1.65 -8.84
N ASP A 44 2.98 2.09 -9.00
CA ASP A 44 2.18 2.67 -7.91
C ASP A 44 2.00 1.67 -6.75
N ARG A 45 1.73 0.39 -7.08
CA ARG A 45 1.61 -0.68 -6.08
C ARG A 45 2.93 -0.93 -5.35
N SER A 46 4.04 -0.94 -6.08
CA SER A 46 5.39 -1.13 -5.53
C SER A 46 5.78 0.02 -4.60
N GLU A 47 5.58 1.26 -5.05
CA GLU A 47 5.84 2.46 -4.26
C GLU A 47 5.00 2.49 -3.00
N ARG A 48 3.70 2.18 -3.11
CA ARG A 48 2.82 2.04 -1.97
C ARG A 48 3.38 1.01 -0.99
N GLY A 49 3.70 -0.20 -1.44
CA GLY A 49 4.27 -1.24 -0.59
C GLY A 49 5.57 -0.82 0.12
N ALA A 50 6.45 -0.08 -0.56
CA ALA A 50 7.68 0.44 0.03
C ALA A 50 7.41 1.49 1.11
N ARG A 51 6.47 2.41 0.88
CA ARG A 51 6.04 3.42 1.86
C ARG A 51 5.43 2.75 3.10
N GLU A 52 4.50 1.81 2.90
CA GLU A 52 3.88 1.09 4.01
C GLU A 52 4.91 0.30 4.83
N SER A 53 5.86 -0.37 4.16
CA SER A 53 6.93 -1.12 4.82
C SER A 53 7.81 -0.21 5.69
N ARG A 54 8.16 0.99 5.20
CA ARG A 54 8.93 1.97 6.00
C ARG A 54 8.16 2.39 7.24
N THR A 55 6.88 2.74 7.12
CA THR A 55 6.04 3.12 8.26
C THR A 55 5.92 1.99 9.27
N LEU A 56 5.74 0.75 8.83
CA LEU A 56 5.71 -0.42 9.71
C LEU A 56 7.06 -0.65 10.42
N SER A 57 8.18 -0.51 9.72
CA SER A 57 9.51 -0.60 10.34
C SER A 57 9.72 0.50 11.39
N SER A 58 9.29 1.73 11.12
CA SER A 58 9.32 2.82 12.10
C SER A 58 8.43 2.55 13.31
N LEU A 59 7.23 1.99 13.10
CA LEU A 59 6.33 1.58 14.18
C LEU A 59 6.98 0.53 15.10
N VAL A 60 7.63 -0.49 14.53
CA VAL A 60 8.41 -1.49 15.29
C VAL A 60 9.50 -0.81 16.11
N ALA A 61 10.35 0.00 15.45
CA ALA A 61 11.49 0.62 16.09
C ALA A 61 11.07 1.50 17.27
N VAL A 62 10.06 2.35 17.10
CA VAL A 62 9.55 3.20 18.19
C VAL A 62 8.93 2.38 19.32
N THR A 63 8.19 1.32 18.99
CA THR A 63 7.60 0.42 20.00
C THR A 63 8.67 -0.28 20.83
N ASP A 64 9.76 -0.72 20.21
CA ASP A 64 10.90 -1.30 20.93
C ASP A 64 11.56 -0.28 21.85
N ARG A 65 11.75 0.98 21.40
CA ARG A 65 12.28 2.04 22.27
C ARG A 65 11.36 2.41 23.42
N LEU A 66 10.05 2.35 23.23
CA LEU A 66 9.08 2.47 24.32
C LEU A 66 9.22 1.33 25.33
N ARG A 67 9.45 0.10 24.85
CA ARG A 67 9.71 -1.06 25.73
C ARG A 67 11.01 -0.88 26.52
N ASP A 68 12.08 -0.41 25.88
CA ASP A 68 13.35 -0.09 26.55
C ASP A 68 13.16 0.97 27.65
N TYR A 69 12.40 2.03 27.35
CA TYR A 69 12.04 3.07 28.32
C TYR A 69 11.29 2.49 29.53
N LEU A 70 10.23 1.71 29.28
CA LEU A 70 9.45 1.07 30.35
C LEU A 70 10.33 0.18 31.24
N THR A 71 11.24 -0.57 30.62
CA THR A 71 12.12 -1.50 31.33
C THR A 71 13.14 -0.78 32.21
N HIS A 72 13.72 0.31 31.72
CA HIS A 72 14.79 1.02 32.42
C HIS A 72 14.26 2.06 33.43
N GLU A 73 13.16 2.74 33.11
CA GLU A 73 12.61 3.83 33.93
C GLU A 73 11.47 3.35 34.84
N GLY A 74 10.89 2.18 34.58
CA GLY A 74 9.84 1.58 35.41
C GLY A 74 8.50 2.33 35.40
N LYS A 75 8.30 3.27 34.47
CA LYS A 75 7.11 4.13 34.38
C LYS A 75 6.63 4.27 32.95
N VAL A 76 5.30 4.38 32.77
CA VAL A 76 4.69 4.63 31.47
C VAL A 76 4.99 6.07 31.02
N PRO A 77 5.60 6.28 29.84
CA PRO A 77 5.81 7.63 29.33
C PRO A 77 4.45 8.27 28.99
N GLU A 78 4.23 9.50 29.44
CA GLU A 78 3.01 10.24 29.11
C GLU A 78 3.08 10.90 27.72
N LYS A 79 4.29 11.09 27.21
CA LYS A 79 4.58 11.74 25.93
C LYS A 79 5.74 11.04 25.23
N LEU A 80 5.70 11.02 23.89
CA LEU A 80 6.77 10.41 23.09
C LEU A 80 8.07 11.20 23.20
N ASP A 81 7.97 12.53 23.38
CA ASP A 81 9.12 13.42 23.54
C ASP A 81 10.06 13.04 24.70
N LEU A 82 9.55 12.31 25.71
CA LEU A 82 10.37 11.80 26.83
C LEU A 82 11.40 10.75 26.41
N LEU A 83 11.24 10.16 25.22
CA LEU A 83 12.19 9.21 24.66
C LEU A 83 13.34 9.93 23.95
N ILE A 84 13.22 11.22 23.64
CA ILE A 84 14.21 11.96 22.85
C ILE A 84 15.13 12.76 23.79
N PRO A 85 16.45 12.81 23.54
CA PRO A 85 17.21 12.04 22.54
C PRO A 85 17.68 10.66 23.05
N LYS A 86 17.36 10.29 24.29
CA LYS A 86 17.99 9.17 25.01
C LYS A 86 17.71 7.79 24.40
N TYR A 87 16.49 7.56 23.96
CA TYR A 87 16.00 6.29 23.37
C TYR A 87 15.71 6.39 21.88
N LEU A 88 15.30 7.58 21.41
CA LEU A 88 15.05 7.90 20.01
C LEU A 88 15.82 9.15 19.60
N PRO A 89 16.46 9.17 18.42
CA PRO A 89 17.10 10.39 17.92
C PRO A 89 16.07 11.47 17.58
N ASP A 90 14.98 11.09 16.94
CA ASP A 90 13.85 11.92 16.51
C ASP A 90 12.58 11.06 16.36
N ILE A 91 11.44 11.72 16.08
CA ILE A 91 10.19 11.04 15.75
C ILE A 91 10.24 10.75 14.24
N PRO A 92 10.19 9.47 13.80
CA PRO A 92 10.21 9.15 12.38
C PRO A 92 8.95 9.69 11.69
N ALA A 93 8.98 9.91 10.38
CA ALA A 93 7.77 10.28 9.64
C ALA A 93 6.87 9.04 9.37
N ALA A 94 5.57 9.18 9.58
CA ALA A 94 4.55 8.24 9.13
C ALA A 94 4.14 8.55 7.68
N ASP A 95 4.01 7.49 6.87
CA ASP A 95 3.36 7.52 5.57
C ASP A 95 2.40 6.33 5.46
N ALA A 96 1.10 6.58 5.66
CA ALA A 96 0.07 5.56 5.54
C ALA A 96 -0.18 5.12 4.08
N ALA A 97 0.43 5.79 3.09
CA ALA A 97 0.25 5.55 1.65
C ALA A 97 -1.24 5.48 1.24
N THR A 98 -2.06 6.27 1.91
CA THR A 98 -3.51 6.36 1.73
C THR A 98 -3.86 7.72 1.11
N ALA A 99 -4.79 7.73 0.16
CA ALA A 99 -5.28 8.96 -0.44
C ALA A 99 -5.82 9.93 0.63
N GLY A 100 -5.42 11.20 0.57
CA GLY A 100 -5.84 12.23 1.53
C GLY A 100 -4.97 12.33 2.79
N HIS A 101 -3.96 11.48 2.95
CA HIS A 101 -2.96 11.62 4.02
C HIS A 101 -1.61 12.05 3.45
N THR A 102 -0.90 12.88 4.22
CA THR A 102 0.44 13.38 3.87
C THR A 102 1.48 12.80 4.81
N VAL A 103 2.70 12.64 4.33
CA VAL A 103 3.85 12.23 5.15
C VAL A 103 4.06 13.25 6.28
N SER A 104 4.14 12.77 7.53
CA SER A 104 4.36 13.64 8.69
C SER A 104 4.97 12.91 9.88
N ASP A 105 5.81 13.60 10.64
CA ASP A 105 6.36 13.20 11.94
C ASP A 105 5.45 13.57 13.14
N ARG A 106 4.30 14.20 12.87
CA ARG A 106 3.39 14.67 13.93
C ARG A 106 2.80 13.51 14.72
N VAL A 107 2.64 13.75 16.02
CA VAL A 107 1.98 12.83 16.95
C VAL A 107 0.67 13.44 17.44
N THR A 108 -0.42 12.72 17.19
CA THR A 108 -1.72 13.02 17.78
C THR A 108 -1.86 12.26 19.09
N TYR A 109 -1.95 13.02 20.19
CA TYR A 109 -2.18 12.46 21.52
C TYR A 109 -3.66 12.23 21.78
N TYR A 110 -4.00 11.00 22.14
CA TYR A 110 -5.37 10.57 22.44
C TYR A 110 -5.55 10.32 23.94
N PRO A 111 -6.76 10.58 24.48
CA PRO A 111 -7.08 10.23 25.86
C PRO A 111 -7.12 8.70 26.05
N SER A 112 -6.85 8.24 27.27
CA SER A 112 -6.81 6.80 27.63
C SER A 112 -8.06 6.01 27.25
N ARG A 113 -9.24 6.65 27.18
CA ARG A 113 -10.52 6.04 26.76
C ARG A 113 -10.55 5.51 25.32
N VAL A 114 -9.58 5.90 24.49
CA VAL A 114 -9.41 5.32 23.14
C VAL A 114 -8.92 3.88 23.23
N ILE A 115 -8.26 3.50 24.34
CA ILE A 115 -7.78 2.15 24.56
C ILE A 115 -8.93 1.33 25.16
N ARG A 116 -9.46 0.38 24.38
CA ARG A 116 -10.49 -0.58 24.79
C ARG A 116 -9.93 -2.00 24.65
N ASP A 117 -9.99 -2.77 25.74
CA ASP A 117 -9.53 -4.17 25.78
C ASP A 117 -8.09 -4.38 25.27
N GLY A 118 -7.20 -3.40 25.51
CA GLY A 118 -5.80 -3.47 25.05
C GLY A 118 -5.59 -3.16 23.57
N ALA A 119 -6.60 -2.63 22.88
CA ALA A 119 -6.52 -2.18 21.51
C ALA A 119 -7.07 -0.76 21.35
N ILE A 120 -6.75 -0.12 20.23
CA ILE A 120 -7.28 1.21 19.88
C ILE A 120 -8.70 1.06 19.30
N ASP A 121 -9.63 1.84 19.84
CA ASP A 121 -10.98 2.01 19.30
C ASP A 121 -10.95 2.98 18.11
N GLY A 122 -10.98 2.41 16.90
CA GLY A 122 -10.96 3.15 15.64
C GLY A 122 -12.07 4.20 15.48
N SER A 123 -13.19 4.06 16.20
CA SER A 123 -14.32 5.02 16.10
C SER A 123 -14.04 6.38 16.76
N GLN A 124 -13.00 6.46 17.59
CA GLN A 124 -12.58 7.67 18.28
C GLN A 124 -11.37 8.36 17.64
N LEU A 125 -10.90 7.83 16.50
CA LEU A 125 -9.75 8.36 15.77
C LEU A 125 -10.13 9.55 14.90
N LYS A 126 -9.15 10.43 14.70
CA LYS A 126 -9.27 11.60 13.82
C LYS A 126 -8.90 11.27 12.38
N ASP A 127 -8.32 10.09 12.12
CA ASP A 127 -7.98 9.62 10.77
C ASP A 127 -7.04 10.61 10.07
N THR A 128 -5.95 11.00 10.75
CA THR A 128 -5.01 12.01 10.24
C THR A 128 -3.95 11.45 9.29
N GLY A 129 -3.70 10.14 9.35
CA GLY A 129 -2.60 9.49 8.64
C GLY A 129 -1.22 9.63 9.30
N HIS A 130 -1.16 10.34 10.45
CA HIS A 130 0.07 10.55 11.22
C HIS A 130 0.21 9.52 12.34
N TRP A 131 1.15 9.74 13.26
CA TRP A 131 1.24 8.90 14.46
C TRP A 131 0.14 9.21 15.46
N GLY A 132 -0.40 8.17 16.08
CA GLY A 132 -1.26 8.20 17.24
C GLY A 132 -0.52 7.70 18.47
N TYR A 133 -0.76 8.36 19.60
CA TYR A 133 -0.20 7.98 20.90
C TYR A 133 -1.30 8.00 21.94
N ALA A 134 -1.45 6.89 22.65
CA ALA A 134 -2.36 6.77 23.78
C ALA A 134 -1.67 5.99 24.90
N PHE A 135 -1.93 6.37 26.14
CA PHE A 135 -1.42 5.63 27.29
C PHE A 135 -2.47 5.60 28.40
N ASN A 136 -2.27 4.66 29.32
CA ASN A 136 -2.94 4.58 30.61
C ASN A 136 -1.96 3.96 31.63
N ASP A 137 -2.41 3.75 32.86
CA ASP A 137 -1.57 3.22 33.95
C ASP A 137 -0.99 1.83 33.68
N ARG A 138 -1.53 1.10 32.69
CA ARG A 138 -1.15 -0.29 32.38
C ARG A 138 -0.30 -0.42 31.11
N GLN A 139 -0.48 0.48 30.14
CA GLN A 139 0.15 0.35 28.84
C GLN A 139 0.26 1.69 28.10
N VAL A 140 1.19 1.72 27.15
CA VAL A 140 1.30 2.71 26.09
C VAL A 140 1.04 2.02 24.77
N VAL A 141 0.31 2.69 23.87
CA VAL A 141 0.03 2.23 22.52
C VAL A 141 0.45 3.34 21.55
N PHE A 142 1.44 3.03 20.73
CA PHE A 142 1.88 3.83 19.60
C PHE A 142 1.36 3.16 18.32
N PHE A 143 0.73 3.93 17.44
CA PHE A 143 0.00 3.40 16.29
C PHE A 143 -0.08 4.43 15.16
N VAL A 144 -0.56 4.04 13.98
CA VAL A 144 -0.88 4.98 12.90
C VAL A 144 -2.34 5.43 13.05
N ASP A 145 -2.58 6.74 13.20
CA ASP A 145 -3.91 7.36 13.31
C ASP A 145 -4.60 7.36 11.94
N CYS A 146 -4.98 6.17 11.48
CA CYS A 146 -5.65 5.97 10.20
C CYS A 146 -6.59 4.75 10.28
N THR A 147 -7.82 4.95 9.84
CA THR A 147 -8.91 3.97 9.78
C THR A 147 -8.95 3.20 8.47
N HIS A 148 -8.27 3.70 7.44
CA HIS A 148 -8.15 3.04 6.14
C HIS A 148 -7.34 1.74 6.22
N ALA A 149 -7.61 0.85 5.28
CA ALA A 149 -6.90 -0.41 5.16
C ALA A 149 -5.55 -0.24 4.44
N ASN A 150 -4.51 -0.88 4.99
CA ASN A 150 -3.23 -1.05 4.33
C ASN A 150 -3.29 -2.12 3.22
N THR A 151 -2.16 -2.39 2.56
CA THR A 151 -2.05 -3.44 1.53
C THR A 151 -2.39 -4.85 2.02
N ARG A 152 -2.38 -5.09 3.34
CA ARG A 152 -2.78 -6.35 3.98
C ARG A 152 -4.27 -6.40 4.33
N SER A 153 -5.06 -5.44 3.86
CA SER A 153 -6.50 -5.30 4.15
C SER A 153 -6.82 -5.14 5.63
N ARG A 154 -5.88 -4.63 6.43
CA ARG A 154 -6.05 -4.36 7.86
C ARG A 154 -6.08 -2.84 8.10
N PRO A 155 -6.96 -2.34 8.99
CA PRO A 155 -6.91 -0.95 9.38
C PRO A 155 -5.56 -0.59 9.98
N TRP A 156 -4.99 0.54 9.57
CA TRP A 156 -3.68 1.01 10.01
C TRP A 156 -3.53 1.08 11.53
N TYR A 157 -4.55 1.59 12.25
CA TYR A 157 -4.51 1.68 13.72
C TYR A 157 -4.44 0.32 14.44
N ARG A 158 -4.67 -0.79 13.73
CA ARG A 158 -4.57 -2.16 14.28
C ARG A 158 -3.25 -2.83 13.99
N GLU A 159 -2.39 -2.22 13.18
CA GLU A 159 -1.05 -2.75 12.95
C GLU A 159 -0.26 -2.72 14.25
N ARG A 160 0.43 -3.82 14.51
CA ARG A 160 1.38 -3.95 15.61
C ARG A 160 2.76 -4.04 14.98
N GLY A 161 3.74 -3.37 15.57
CA GLY A 161 5.12 -3.60 15.19
C GLY A 161 5.40 -5.11 15.31
N ALA A 162 5.80 -5.74 14.20
CA ALA A 162 6.11 -7.15 13.98
C ALA A 162 6.05 -8.06 15.22
N ASP A 163 5.12 -9.02 15.16
CA ASP A 163 5.02 -10.16 16.10
C ASP A 163 6.27 -11.04 16.07
#